data_AF-A0A662PSM3-F1
#
_entry.id   AF-A0A662PSM3-F1
#
_cell.length_a   1.000
_cell.length_b   1.000
_cell.length_c   1.000
_cell.angle_alpha   90.00
_cell.angle_beta   90.00
_cell.angle_gamma   90.00
#
_symmetry.space_group_name_H-M   'P 1'
#
loop_
_entity.id
_entity.type
_entity.pdbx_description
1 polymer ?
#
loop_
_entity_poly.entity_id
_entity_poly.type
_entity_poly.pdbx_seq_one_letter_code
_entity_poly.pdbx_strand_id
1 'polypeptide(L)'
;KRDSRLILLCPLIKEYYGRGWWGRISGRGFYKYLGEGAGRAEVPRELSEKVDPLAILAPSANIIARLVKLGAASLEEIDEATKLALGFPKGIMGCFREAGYHRVVEELERKMTYDPEYYKPDEHLEEIFKPEGVGERAGSERMKRVVLRRKPPIAWIILNRPEKLNALTSEMMEDLDEVLKDLEGDDEVRVVVIRGAGKNAFSVGADINLFKGLSREEAEKESKRWKEIIDDIESFPKPTIAAIKGYCLGCGLEIALACDFRLASSNSILGQPEIRLGLIPGAGGTQRLVKLIGLGRAKELLMLGKKISAEEAERIGLVNMVIPPEDFDERVEGFALTLAEGPPIAFNLLKQAINLAGSYRIEDGYRFESEAFGRLFETEDLREGIDAFLSKRRPRFKGR
;
A
#
# COMPACT_ATOMS: atom_id res chain seq x y z
N LYS A 1 -33.26 -41.32 -3.82
CA LYS A 1 -34.02 -41.08 -2.56
C LYS A 1 -33.11 -40.23 -1.67
N ARG A 2 -33.54 -39.04 -1.21
CA ARG A 2 -32.69 -38.18 -0.35
C ARG A 2 -32.45 -38.88 1.00
N ASP A 3 -31.22 -38.82 1.51
CA ASP A 3 -30.83 -39.39 2.81
C ASP A 3 -31.68 -38.77 3.93
N SER A 4 -32.28 -39.61 4.78
CA SER A 4 -33.10 -39.17 5.91
C SER A 4 -32.32 -38.38 6.95
N ARG A 5 -30.98 -38.48 6.97
CA ARG A 5 -30.09 -37.68 7.83
C ARG A 5 -29.93 -36.24 7.35
N LEU A 6 -30.20 -35.94 6.07
CA LEU A 6 -30.11 -34.60 5.48
C LEU A 6 -31.41 -33.78 5.61
N ILE A 7 -32.43 -34.29 6.30
CA ILE A 7 -33.70 -33.59 6.51
C ILE A 7 -33.73 -32.97 7.92
N LEU A 8 -32.73 -32.15 8.23
CA LEU A 8 -32.92 -31.11 9.25
C LEU A 8 -33.52 -29.91 8.54
N LEU A 9 -34.85 -29.86 8.50
CA LEU A 9 -35.55 -28.64 8.08
C LEU A 9 -35.13 -27.51 9.02
N CYS A 10 -34.53 -26.47 8.46
CA CYS A 10 -34.22 -25.23 9.17
C CYS A 10 -35.44 -24.86 10.05
N PRO A 11 -35.27 -24.68 11.38
CA PRO A 11 -36.38 -24.41 12.28
C PRO A 11 -37.27 -23.25 11.80
N LEU A 12 -36.63 -22.23 11.22
CA LEU A 12 -37.29 -21.06 10.64
C LEU A 12 -38.17 -21.41 9.42
N ILE A 13 -37.71 -22.31 8.54
CA ILE A 13 -38.52 -22.78 7.40
C ILE A 13 -39.71 -23.60 7.89
N LYS A 14 -39.50 -24.48 8.87
CA LYS A 14 -40.58 -25.29 9.45
C LYS A 14 -41.65 -24.41 10.09
N GLU A 15 -41.23 -23.39 10.83
CA GLU A 15 -42.10 -22.39 11.42
C GLU A 15 -42.90 -21.63 10.36
N TYR A 16 -42.23 -21.13 9.32
CA TYR A 16 -42.89 -20.31 8.28
C TYR A 16 -43.89 -21.13 7.47
N TYR A 17 -43.55 -22.39 7.17
CA TYR A 17 -44.46 -23.31 6.52
C TYR A 17 -45.72 -23.55 7.38
N GLY A 18 -45.55 -23.80 8.67
CA GLY A 18 -46.67 -24.00 9.61
C GLY A 18 -47.55 -22.77 9.78
N ARG A 19 -46.99 -21.56 9.61
CA ARG A 19 -47.72 -20.28 9.62
C ARG A 19 -48.42 -19.93 8.31
N GLY A 20 -48.31 -20.77 7.27
CA GLY A 20 -48.88 -20.48 5.95
C GLY A 20 -48.10 -19.43 5.13
N TRP A 21 -46.88 -19.09 5.54
CA TRP A 21 -46.05 -18.07 4.90
C TRP A 21 -45.23 -18.68 3.76
N TRP A 22 -45.91 -19.06 2.69
CA TRP A 22 -45.35 -19.79 1.54
C TRP A 22 -44.68 -18.89 0.50
N GLY A 23 -44.17 -17.74 0.94
CA GLY A 23 -43.54 -16.75 0.08
C GLY A 23 -44.54 -16.17 -0.92
N ARG A 24 -44.16 -16.16 -2.20
CA ARG A 24 -44.93 -15.52 -3.28
C ARG A 24 -46.38 -16.02 -3.39
N ILE A 25 -46.63 -17.30 -3.10
CA ILE A 25 -47.98 -17.90 -3.14
C ILE A 25 -48.91 -17.26 -2.09
N SER A 26 -48.38 -16.94 -0.91
CA SER A 26 -49.14 -16.34 0.19
C SER A 26 -48.94 -14.82 0.32
N GLY A 27 -48.13 -14.22 -0.55
CA GLY A 27 -47.68 -12.83 -0.43
C GLY A 27 -46.71 -12.56 0.74
N ARG A 28 -46.30 -13.57 1.52
CA ARG A 28 -45.45 -13.40 2.72
C ARG A 28 -44.55 -14.61 2.97
N GLY A 29 -43.30 -14.36 3.37
CA GLY A 29 -42.31 -15.37 3.76
C GLY A 29 -41.22 -14.72 4.58
N PHE A 30 -39.95 -14.93 4.22
CA PHE A 30 -38.80 -14.16 4.74
C PHE A 30 -38.94 -12.65 4.54
N TYR A 31 -39.67 -12.25 3.50
CA TYR A 31 -40.03 -10.87 3.21
C TYR A 31 -41.50 -10.80 2.80
N LYS A 32 -42.03 -9.58 2.66
CA LYS A 32 -43.35 -9.36 2.06
C LYS A 32 -43.19 -9.38 0.53
N TYR A 33 -43.94 -10.24 -0.16
CA TYR A 33 -43.89 -10.40 -1.61
C TYR A 33 -45.01 -9.57 -2.24
N LEU A 34 -44.65 -8.55 -3.01
CA LEU A 34 -45.55 -7.51 -3.48
C LEU A 34 -46.28 -7.84 -4.82
N GLY A 35 -46.28 -9.10 -5.25
CA GLY A 35 -46.96 -9.54 -6.49
C GLY A 35 -46.12 -9.45 -7.76
N GLU A 36 -46.72 -9.77 -8.92
CA GLU A 36 -46.07 -9.66 -10.24
C GLU A 36 -45.83 -8.19 -10.61
N GLY A 37 -44.62 -7.87 -11.06
CA GLY A 37 -44.20 -6.51 -11.44
C GLY A 37 -43.64 -5.66 -10.29
N ALA A 38 -43.70 -6.12 -9.04
CA ALA A 38 -43.02 -5.44 -7.95
C ALA A 38 -41.51 -5.66 -8.00
N GLY A 39 -40.73 -4.59 -7.76
CA GLY A 39 -39.26 -4.64 -7.72
C GLY A 39 -38.69 -5.57 -6.64
N ARG A 40 -37.36 -5.69 -6.59
CA ARG A 40 -36.68 -6.49 -5.55
C ARG A 40 -37.09 -6.02 -4.16
N ALA A 41 -37.25 -6.97 -3.23
CA ALA A 41 -37.54 -6.64 -1.83
C ALA A 41 -36.45 -5.73 -1.27
N GLU A 42 -36.83 -4.61 -0.68
CA GLU A 42 -35.91 -3.73 0.04
C GLU A 42 -35.49 -4.42 1.34
N VAL A 43 -34.21 -4.80 1.42
CA VAL A 43 -33.61 -5.37 2.64
C VAL A 43 -32.87 -4.24 3.35
N PRO A 44 -33.30 -3.83 4.56
CA PRO A 44 -32.62 -2.80 5.34
C PRO A 44 -31.15 -3.15 5.57
N ARG A 45 -30.25 -2.22 5.25
CA ARG A 45 -28.79 -2.42 5.30
C ARG A 45 -28.31 -2.76 6.71
N GLU A 46 -28.93 -2.19 7.73
CA GLU A 46 -28.65 -2.39 9.16
C GLU A 46 -28.77 -3.86 9.59
N LEU A 47 -29.62 -4.65 8.92
CA LEU A 47 -29.78 -6.09 9.21
C LEU A 47 -28.58 -6.92 8.73
N SER A 48 -27.77 -6.39 7.82
CA SER A 48 -26.59 -7.06 7.27
C SER A 48 -25.29 -6.77 8.03
N GLU A 49 -25.26 -5.73 8.87
CA GLU A 49 -24.04 -5.28 9.57
C GLU A 49 -23.49 -6.28 10.58
N LYS A 50 -24.34 -7.20 11.07
CA LYS A 50 -23.98 -8.23 12.05
C LYS A 50 -23.60 -9.57 11.43
N VAL A 51 -23.67 -9.70 10.10
CA VAL A 51 -23.44 -10.96 9.41
C VAL A 51 -22.07 -10.93 8.75
N ASP A 52 -21.16 -11.81 9.18
CA ASP A 52 -19.91 -12.03 8.47
C ASP A 52 -20.22 -12.73 7.13
N PRO A 53 -19.98 -12.09 5.96
CA PRO A 53 -20.23 -12.71 4.67
C PRO A 53 -19.44 -14.01 4.46
N LEU A 54 -18.28 -14.14 5.11
CA LEU A 54 -17.45 -15.34 5.03
C LEU A 54 -18.19 -16.59 5.54
N ALA A 55 -19.04 -16.43 6.56
CA ALA A 55 -19.83 -17.53 7.11
C ALA A 55 -20.84 -18.11 6.11
N ILE A 56 -21.19 -17.36 5.07
CA ILE A 56 -22.07 -17.82 3.98
C ILE A 56 -21.22 -18.35 2.82
N LEU A 57 -20.11 -17.68 2.51
CA LEU A 57 -19.33 -17.96 1.31
C LEU A 57 -18.38 -19.15 1.47
N ALA A 58 -17.80 -19.37 2.66
CA ALA A 58 -16.76 -20.37 2.92
C ALA A 58 -17.02 -21.77 2.34
N PRO A 59 -18.25 -22.35 2.40
CA PRO A 59 -18.53 -23.67 1.81
C PRO A 59 -18.28 -23.75 0.30
N SER A 60 -18.36 -22.61 -0.39
CA SER A 60 -18.09 -22.53 -1.84
C SER A 60 -16.62 -22.80 -2.16
N ALA A 61 -15.69 -22.60 -1.22
CA ALA A 61 -14.28 -22.89 -1.42
C ALA A 61 -14.05 -24.39 -1.73
N ASN A 62 -14.69 -25.29 -0.96
CA ASN A 62 -14.64 -26.74 -1.22
C ASN A 62 -15.25 -27.10 -2.59
N ILE A 63 -16.29 -26.38 -3.01
CA ILE A 63 -16.93 -26.61 -4.31
C ILE A 63 -15.99 -26.20 -5.45
N ILE A 64 -15.36 -25.03 -5.34
CA ILE A 64 -14.37 -24.54 -6.31
C ILE A 64 -13.22 -25.54 -6.42
N ALA A 65 -12.72 -26.05 -5.29
CA ALA A 65 -11.66 -27.04 -5.31
C ALA A 65 -12.00 -28.31 -6.07
N ARG A 66 -13.23 -28.78 -5.87
CA ARG A 66 -13.73 -29.95 -6.59
C ARG A 66 -13.90 -29.67 -8.09
N LEU A 67 -14.42 -28.50 -8.46
CA LEU A 67 -14.63 -28.13 -9.87
C LEU A 67 -13.30 -28.05 -10.63
N VAL A 68 -12.28 -27.44 -10.04
CA VAL A 68 -10.94 -27.34 -10.62
C VAL A 68 -10.29 -28.72 -10.72
N LYS A 69 -10.36 -29.53 -9.64
CA LYS A 69 -9.80 -30.90 -9.62
C LYS A 69 -10.43 -31.81 -10.67
N LEU A 70 -11.72 -31.65 -10.94
CA LEU A 70 -12.43 -32.42 -11.97
C LEU A 70 -12.14 -31.91 -13.39
N GLY A 71 -11.38 -30.83 -13.55
CA GLY A 71 -11.17 -30.15 -14.83
C GLY A 71 -12.47 -29.58 -15.41
N ALA A 72 -13.48 -29.36 -14.57
CA ALA A 72 -14.81 -28.94 -15.00
C ALA A 72 -14.91 -27.44 -15.26
N ALA A 73 -14.05 -26.63 -14.63
CA ALA A 73 -13.92 -25.19 -14.87
C ALA A 73 -12.56 -24.68 -14.34
N SER A 74 -11.99 -23.65 -14.98
CA SER A 74 -10.82 -22.91 -14.48
C SER A 74 -11.19 -21.93 -13.37
N LEU A 75 -10.19 -21.43 -12.63
CA LEU A 75 -10.42 -20.38 -11.64
C LEU A 75 -10.89 -19.07 -12.25
N GLU A 76 -10.41 -18.70 -13.45
CA GLU A 76 -10.94 -17.53 -14.18
C GLU A 76 -12.40 -17.72 -14.56
N GLU A 77 -12.76 -18.88 -15.12
CA GLU A 77 -14.14 -19.17 -15.53
C GLU A 77 -15.10 -19.12 -14.34
N ILE A 78 -14.67 -19.63 -13.18
CA ILE A 78 -15.43 -19.55 -11.92
C ILE A 78 -15.56 -18.10 -11.44
N ASP A 79 -14.48 -17.32 -11.46
CA ASP A 79 -14.51 -15.93 -10.99
C ASP A 79 -15.34 -15.03 -11.93
N GLU A 80 -15.29 -15.26 -13.24
CA GLU A 80 -16.12 -14.59 -14.24
C GLU A 80 -17.60 -14.98 -14.11
N ALA A 81 -17.90 -16.28 -13.99
CA ALA A 81 -19.27 -16.76 -13.81
C ALA A 81 -19.92 -16.18 -12.55
N THR A 82 -19.17 -16.04 -11.45
CA THR A 82 -19.71 -15.45 -10.21
C THR A 82 -19.91 -13.93 -10.30
N LYS A 83 -19.10 -13.21 -11.09
CA LYS A 83 -19.35 -11.80 -11.40
C LYS A 83 -20.63 -11.62 -12.22
N LEU A 84 -20.78 -12.40 -13.28
CA LEU A 84 -21.86 -12.23 -14.26
C LEU A 84 -23.19 -12.79 -13.75
N ALA A 85 -23.20 -14.00 -13.18
CA ALA A 85 -24.43 -14.70 -12.80
C ALA A 85 -24.88 -14.39 -11.36
N LEU A 86 -23.94 -14.21 -10.43
CA LEU A 86 -24.26 -13.98 -9.01
C LEU A 86 -24.14 -12.50 -8.60
N GLY A 87 -23.65 -11.64 -9.50
CA GLY A 87 -23.52 -10.20 -9.25
C GLY A 87 -22.47 -9.87 -8.20
N PHE A 88 -21.44 -10.71 -8.03
CA PHE A 88 -20.35 -10.45 -7.08
C PHE A 88 -19.35 -9.49 -7.72
N PRO A 89 -19.26 -8.21 -7.32
CA PRO A 89 -18.52 -7.19 -8.08
C PRO A 89 -17.02 -7.50 -8.23
N LYS A 90 -16.45 -8.19 -7.24
CA LYS A 90 -15.03 -8.64 -7.22
C LYS A 90 -14.84 -10.12 -7.53
N GLY A 91 -15.92 -10.84 -7.87
CA GLY A 91 -15.94 -12.30 -8.03
C GLY A 91 -15.73 -13.08 -6.73
N ILE A 92 -16.03 -14.38 -6.74
CA ILE A 92 -15.89 -15.24 -5.56
C ILE A 92 -14.42 -15.38 -5.13
N MET A 93 -13.48 -15.40 -6.07
CA MET A 93 -12.05 -15.48 -5.76
C MET A 93 -11.54 -14.18 -5.16
N GLY A 94 -12.11 -13.03 -5.55
CA GLY A 94 -11.86 -11.75 -4.90
C GLY A 94 -12.42 -11.69 -3.46
N CYS A 95 -13.60 -12.28 -3.22
CA CYS A 95 -14.14 -12.41 -1.86
C CYS A 95 -13.23 -13.24 -0.95
N PHE A 96 -12.74 -14.38 -1.45
CA PHE A 96 -11.87 -15.27 -0.68
C PHE A 96 -10.44 -14.72 -0.50
N ARG A 97 -9.89 -14.01 -1.48
CA ARG A 97 -8.62 -13.29 -1.32
C ARG A 97 -8.68 -12.22 -0.24
N GLU A 98 -9.78 -11.49 -0.13
CA GLU A 98 -9.97 -10.49 0.93
C GLU A 98 -10.18 -11.13 2.31
N ALA A 99 -10.87 -12.27 2.37
CA ALA A 99 -11.04 -13.02 3.61
C ALA A 99 -9.74 -13.68 4.10
N GLY A 100 -8.92 -14.17 3.18
CA GLY A 100 -7.68 -14.92 3.44
C GLY A 100 -7.93 -16.42 3.65
N TYR A 101 -6.99 -17.24 3.18
CA TYR A 101 -7.05 -18.71 3.25
C TYR A 101 -7.33 -19.24 4.66
N HIS A 102 -6.57 -18.79 5.66
CA HIS A 102 -6.72 -19.27 7.03
C HIS A 102 -8.10 -19.00 7.62
N ARG A 103 -8.71 -17.84 7.35
CA ARG A 103 -10.06 -17.54 7.83
C ARG A 103 -11.12 -18.39 7.13
N VAL A 104 -10.92 -18.71 5.85
CA VAL A 104 -11.81 -19.63 5.11
C VAL A 104 -11.73 -21.03 5.71
N VAL A 105 -10.53 -21.53 5.98
CA VAL A 105 -10.32 -22.86 6.59
C VAL A 105 -10.89 -22.90 8.01
N GLU A 106 -10.60 -21.90 8.84
CA GLU A 106 -11.14 -21.80 10.21
C GLU A 106 -12.68 -21.79 10.21
N GLU A 107 -13.30 -21.06 9.26
CA GLU A 107 -14.76 -21.04 9.13
C GLU A 107 -15.31 -22.39 8.64
N LEU A 108 -14.61 -23.10 7.76
CA LEU A 108 -14.98 -24.46 7.33
C LEU A 108 -14.86 -25.46 8.50
N GLU A 109 -13.76 -25.43 9.24
CA GLU A 109 -13.53 -26.27 10.42
C GLU A 109 -14.58 -26.01 11.51
N ARG A 110 -14.91 -24.74 11.77
CA ARG A 110 -16.01 -24.37 12.68
C ARG A 110 -17.33 -24.99 12.25
N LYS A 111 -17.59 -25.05 10.94
CA LYS A 111 -18.82 -25.63 10.38
C LYS A 111 -18.83 -27.16 10.33
N MET A 112 -17.68 -27.83 10.49
CA MET A 112 -17.65 -29.30 10.62
C MET A 112 -18.47 -29.79 11.81
N THR A 113 -18.74 -28.94 12.81
CA THR A 113 -19.69 -29.25 13.89
C THR A 113 -21.12 -29.54 13.41
N TYR A 114 -21.52 -29.02 12.24
CA TYR A 114 -22.84 -29.27 11.64
C TYR A 114 -22.83 -30.47 10.70
N ASP A 115 -21.81 -30.56 9.85
CA ASP A 115 -21.61 -31.67 8.90
C ASP A 115 -20.11 -31.85 8.64
N PRO A 116 -19.45 -32.80 9.34
CA PRO A 116 -18.02 -33.00 9.21
C PRO A 116 -17.58 -33.41 7.80
N GLU A 117 -18.44 -34.10 7.03
CA GLU A 117 -18.11 -34.62 5.71
C GLU A 117 -18.23 -33.52 4.64
N TYR A 118 -19.28 -32.71 4.72
CA TYR A 118 -19.51 -31.63 3.76
C TYR A 118 -18.56 -30.44 3.94
N TYR A 119 -18.25 -30.08 5.20
CA TYR A 119 -17.43 -28.91 5.51
C TYR A 119 -15.95 -29.19 5.72
N LYS A 120 -15.50 -30.45 5.67
CA LYS A 120 -14.07 -30.79 5.73
C LYS A 120 -13.30 -29.96 4.68
N PRO A 121 -12.30 -29.16 5.05
CA PRO A 121 -11.50 -28.41 4.09
C PRO A 121 -10.90 -29.36 3.04
N ASP A 122 -11.07 -29.04 1.76
CA ASP A 122 -10.42 -29.80 0.69
C ASP A 122 -8.90 -29.64 0.79
N GLU A 123 -8.16 -30.73 0.64
CA GLU A 123 -6.70 -30.76 0.80
C GLU A 123 -5.97 -29.87 -0.23
N HIS A 124 -6.64 -29.53 -1.35
CA HIS A 124 -6.08 -28.68 -2.40
C HIS A 124 -6.46 -27.21 -2.27
N LEU A 125 -7.24 -26.83 -1.24
CA LEU A 125 -7.63 -25.42 -1.05
C LEU A 125 -6.41 -24.50 -1.00
N GLU A 126 -5.32 -24.94 -0.40
CA GLU A 126 -4.09 -24.16 -0.35
C GLU A 126 -3.54 -23.87 -1.75
N GLU A 127 -3.58 -24.85 -2.66
CA GLU A 127 -3.09 -24.71 -4.04
C GLU A 127 -3.97 -23.80 -4.90
N ILE A 128 -5.28 -23.83 -4.67
CA ILE A 128 -6.28 -23.00 -5.35
C ILE A 128 -6.21 -21.54 -4.92
N PHE A 129 -5.75 -21.31 -3.70
CA PHE A 129 -5.57 -19.97 -3.13
C PHE A 129 -4.16 -19.41 -3.36
N LYS A 130 -3.24 -20.19 -3.98
CA LYS A 130 -1.94 -19.69 -4.43
C LYS A 130 -2.17 -18.73 -5.62
N PRO A 131 -1.69 -17.48 -5.56
CA PRO A 131 -1.69 -16.62 -6.73
C PRO A 131 -0.72 -17.17 -7.79
N GLU A 132 -1.16 -17.27 -9.04
CA GLU A 132 -0.25 -17.53 -10.16
C GLU A 132 0.79 -16.40 -10.25
N GLY A 133 2.07 -16.77 -10.27
CA GLY A 133 3.15 -15.85 -10.67
C GLY A 133 4.22 -15.49 -9.64
N VAL A 134 4.44 -16.27 -8.57
CA VAL A 134 5.70 -16.18 -7.80
C VAL A 134 6.18 -17.60 -7.47
N GLY A 135 7.25 -18.03 -8.14
CA GLY A 135 7.90 -19.32 -7.89
C GLY A 135 8.65 -19.37 -6.56
N GLU A 136 8.54 -20.53 -5.91
CA GLU A 136 9.36 -21.17 -4.85
C GLU A 136 10.36 -20.29 -4.07
N ARG A 137 10.33 -20.28 -2.72
CA ARG A 137 10.57 -21.45 -1.85
C ARG A 137 9.93 -21.33 -0.46
N ALA A 138 9.74 -22.50 0.14
CA ALA A 138 9.24 -22.77 1.48
C ALA A 138 10.01 -22.10 2.62
N GLY A 139 9.24 -21.54 3.54
CA GLY A 139 9.62 -21.00 4.84
C GLY A 139 8.41 -20.24 5.37
N SER A 140 8.18 -20.22 6.68
CA SER A 140 7.15 -19.38 7.30
C SER A 140 7.47 -17.89 7.08
N GLU A 141 7.23 -17.35 5.89
CA GLU A 141 7.50 -15.96 5.54
C GLU A 141 6.26 -15.10 5.81
N ARG A 142 6.36 -14.32 6.89
CA ARG A 142 5.59 -13.10 7.14
C ARG A 142 5.40 -12.35 5.82
N MET A 143 4.16 -12.12 5.38
CA MET A 143 3.89 -11.32 4.18
C MET A 143 4.58 -9.96 4.34
N LYS A 144 5.61 -9.71 3.51
CA LYS A 144 6.46 -8.52 3.65
C LYS A 144 5.60 -7.26 3.50
N ARG A 145 5.62 -6.40 4.51
CA ARG A 145 4.82 -5.16 4.53
C ARG A 145 5.47 -4.07 3.68
N VAL A 146 6.73 -4.28 3.31
CA VAL A 146 7.42 -3.55 2.25
C VAL A 146 7.83 -4.54 1.18
N VAL A 147 7.43 -4.27 -0.07
CA VAL A 147 7.81 -5.08 -1.24
C VAL A 147 8.85 -4.32 -2.04
N LEU A 148 10.02 -4.93 -2.23
CA LEU A 148 11.06 -4.41 -3.10
C LEU A 148 10.92 -5.03 -4.50
N ARG A 149 10.74 -4.19 -5.53
CA ARG A 149 10.79 -4.59 -6.94
C ARG A 149 11.96 -3.91 -7.62
N ARG A 150 12.98 -4.69 -7.99
CA ARG A 150 14.10 -4.23 -8.81
C ARG A 150 13.72 -4.23 -10.29
N LYS A 151 13.84 -3.07 -10.93
CA LYS A 151 13.80 -2.91 -12.38
C LYS A 151 14.96 -1.97 -12.77
N PRO A 152 16.22 -2.44 -12.69
CA PRO A 152 17.37 -1.61 -12.94
C PRO A 152 17.21 -0.77 -14.21
N PRO A 153 17.53 0.54 -14.18
CA PRO A 153 18.29 1.21 -13.11
C PRO A 153 17.45 1.73 -11.92
N ILE A 154 16.18 1.33 -11.81
CA ILE A 154 15.26 1.82 -10.77
C ILE A 154 14.91 0.69 -9.78
N ALA A 155 14.95 1.00 -8.49
CA ALA A 155 14.35 0.16 -7.44
C ALA A 155 13.04 0.77 -6.96
N TRP A 156 12.00 -0.07 -6.84
CA TRP A 156 10.68 0.34 -6.36
C TRP A 156 10.44 -0.25 -4.97
N ILE A 157 10.38 0.62 -3.96
CA ILE A 157 9.97 0.29 -2.60
C ILE A 157 8.46 0.51 -2.52
N ILE A 158 7.70 -0.54 -2.22
CA ILE A 158 6.24 -0.52 -2.21
C ILE A 158 5.76 -0.76 -0.78
N LEU A 159 5.17 0.27 -0.18
CA LEU A 159 4.46 0.19 1.09
C LEU A 159 3.20 -0.68 0.88
N ASN A 160 3.21 -1.91 1.38
CA ASN A 160 2.29 -2.97 1.00
C ASN A 160 1.34 -3.37 2.14
N ARG A 161 0.38 -2.48 2.42
CA ARG A 161 -0.73 -2.75 3.34
C ARG A 161 -2.03 -2.06 2.85
N PRO A 162 -2.44 -2.29 1.59
CA PRO A 162 -3.46 -1.48 0.92
C PRO A 162 -4.84 -1.57 1.59
N GLU A 163 -5.14 -2.69 2.25
CA GLU A 163 -6.38 -2.91 3.01
C GLU A 163 -6.52 -2.00 4.25
N LYS A 164 -5.40 -1.42 4.71
CA LYS A 164 -5.34 -0.38 5.73
C LYS A 164 -4.81 0.94 5.19
N LEU A 165 -4.95 1.18 3.88
CA LEU A 165 -4.47 2.38 3.20
C LEU A 165 -2.97 2.65 3.46
N ASN A 166 -2.19 1.58 3.53
CA ASN A 166 -0.75 1.61 3.80
C ASN A 166 -0.40 2.29 5.14
N ALA A 167 -1.24 2.13 6.16
CA ALA A 167 -0.94 2.58 7.52
C ALA A 167 0.29 1.86 8.08
N LEU A 168 1.25 2.63 8.58
CA LEU A 168 2.58 2.19 8.96
C LEU A 168 2.54 1.48 10.33
N THR A 169 3.13 0.29 10.40
CA THR A 169 3.41 -0.42 11.65
C THR A 169 4.90 -0.39 11.94
N SER A 170 5.33 -0.60 13.19
CA SER A 170 6.76 -0.71 13.53
C SER A 170 7.47 -1.75 12.65
N GLU A 171 6.82 -2.90 12.48
CA GLU A 171 7.32 -3.99 11.63
C GLU A 171 7.51 -3.56 10.17
N MET A 172 6.65 -2.69 9.64
CA MET A 172 6.76 -2.16 8.28
C MET A 172 7.86 -1.12 8.15
N MET A 173 8.13 -0.34 9.20
CA MET A 173 9.26 0.59 9.24
C MET A 173 10.59 -0.16 9.31
N GLU A 174 10.67 -1.25 10.09
CA GLU A 174 11.85 -2.11 10.12
C GLU A 174 12.06 -2.81 8.76
N ASP A 175 11.01 -3.33 8.11
CA ASP A 175 11.10 -3.88 6.74
C ASP A 175 11.62 -2.80 5.74
N LEU A 176 11.26 -1.52 5.94
CA LEU A 176 11.74 -0.41 5.11
C LEU A 176 13.24 -0.13 5.33
N ASP A 177 13.70 -0.13 6.58
CA ASP A 177 15.12 0.04 6.94
C ASP A 177 15.99 -1.07 6.32
N GLU A 178 15.55 -2.32 6.41
CA GLU A 178 16.24 -3.46 5.79
C GLU A 178 16.36 -3.29 4.27
N VAL A 179 15.28 -2.87 3.61
CA VAL A 179 15.25 -2.63 2.16
C VAL A 179 16.16 -1.47 1.76
N LEU A 180 16.23 -0.39 2.54
CA LEU A 180 17.13 0.73 2.27
C LEU A 180 18.59 0.27 2.35
N LYS A 181 18.96 -0.45 3.40
CA LYS A 181 20.32 -1.01 3.57
C LYS A 181 20.72 -1.96 2.45
N ASP A 182 19.81 -2.83 2.03
CA ASP A 182 20.00 -3.73 0.88
C ASP A 182 20.25 -2.97 -0.42
N LEU A 183 19.55 -1.86 -0.63
CA LEU A 183 19.71 -1.02 -1.83
C LEU A 183 20.93 -0.11 -1.81
N GLU A 184 21.53 0.17 -0.65
CA GLU A 184 22.67 1.09 -0.56
C GLU A 184 23.86 0.60 -1.41
N GLY A 185 24.20 -0.69 -1.28
CA GLY A 185 25.31 -1.34 -2.00
C GLY A 185 24.98 -1.91 -3.39
N ASP A 186 23.76 -1.73 -3.89
CA ASP A 186 23.32 -2.30 -5.18
C ASP A 186 23.71 -1.38 -6.37
N ASP A 187 24.87 -1.62 -6.98
CA ASP A 187 25.40 -0.79 -8.08
C ASP A 187 24.53 -0.79 -9.36
N GLU A 188 23.62 -1.75 -9.53
CA GLU A 188 22.68 -1.76 -10.65
C GLU A 188 21.53 -0.75 -10.46
N VAL A 189 21.25 -0.39 -9.20
CA VAL A 189 20.23 0.60 -8.84
C VAL A 189 20.83 2.00 -8.80
N ARG A 190 20.23 2.91 -9.57
CA ARG A 190 20.64 4.32 -9.69
C ARG A 190 19.65 5.26 -9.03
N VAL A 191 18.37 4.88 -8.95
CA VAL A 191 17.29 5.70 -8.38
C VAL A 191 16.33 4.81 -7.59
N VAL A 192 15.87 5.30 -6.44
CA VAL A 192 14.87 4.62 -5.61
C VAL A 192 13.55 5.36 -5.69
N VAL A 193 12.47 4.63 -5.97
CA VAL A 193 11.10 5.15 -5.97
C VAL A 193 10.33 4.49 -4.83
N ILE A 194 9.82 5.29 -3.89
CA ILE A 194 8.92 4.84 -2.83
C ILE A 194 7.48 5.13 -3.25
N ARG A 195 6.58 4.14 -3.10
CA ARG A 195 5.15 4.31 -3.37
C ARG A 195 4.28 3.45 -2.46
N GLY A 196 2.99 3.79 -2.36
CA GLY A 196 1.98 2.92 -1.76
C GLY A 196 1.48 1.84 -2.71
N ALA A 197 1.15 0.66 -2.19
CA ALA A 197 0.37 -0.33 -2.92
C ALA A 197 -1.06 0.16 -3.15
N GLY A 198 -1.62 -0.20 -4.32
CA GLY A 198 -2.96 0.22 -4.72
C GLY A 198 -3.02 1.65 -5.25
N LYS A 199 -4.25 2.20 -5.35
CA LYS A 199 -4.53 3.52 -5.96
C LYS A 199 -4.98 4.57 -4.94
N ASN A 200 -5.27 4.17 -3.71
CA ASN A 200 -6.00 4.99 -2.75
C ASN A 200 -5.11 5.76 -1.77
N ALA A 201 -3.90 5.27 -1.51
CA ALA A 201 -2.99 5.89 -0.56
C ALA A 201 -1.53 5.57 -0.86
N PHE A 202 -0.68 6.57 -0.75
CA PHE A 202 0.73 6.39 -0.49
C PHE A 202 0.89 5.79 0.91
N SER A 203 0.36 6.49 1.91
CA SER A 203 0.19 6.03 3.29
C SER A 203 -0.67 7.03 4.06
N VAL A 204 -1.52 6.53 4.96
CA VAL A 204 -2.31 7.36 5.88
C VAL A 204 -1.60 7.67 7.21
N GLY A 205 -0.31 7.32 7.32
CA GLY A 205 0.50 7.56 8.51
C GLY A 205 0.56 6.35 9.44
N ALA A 206 0.95 6.59 10.69
CA ALA A 206 1.07 5.54 11.70
C ALA A 206 -0.28 4.82 11.94
N ASP A 207 -0.25 3.51 12.10
CA ASP A 207 -1.39 2.76 12.60
C ASP A 207 -1.68 3.20 14.04
N ILE A 208 -2.84 3.83 14.26
CA ILE A 208 -3.23 4.39 15.56
C ILE A 208 -3.26 3.36 16.68
N ASN A 209 -3.33 2.05 16.37
CA ASN A 209 -3.26 1.02 17.39
C ASN A 209 -1.87 0.91 18.04
N LEU A 210 -0.81 1.40 17.38
CA LEU A 210 0.53 1.49 17.95
C LEU A 210 0.57 2.33 19.22
N PHE A 211 -0.23 3.39 19.28
CA PHE A 211 -0.18 4.35 20.40
C PHE A 211 -1.01 3.92 21.61
N LYS A 212 -1.83 2.87 21.50
CA LYS A 212 -2.67 2.42 22.60
C LYS A 212 -1.82 1.72 23.66
N GLY A 213 -1.71 2.35 24.83
CA GLY A 213 -1.05 1.76 25.99
C GLY A 213 0.46 1.92 26.03
N LEU A 214 1.07 2.70 25.13
CA LEU A 214 2.47 3.09 25.26
C LEU A 214 2.66 4.02 26.45
N SER A 215 3.72 3.77 27.22
CA SER A 215 4.27 4.75 28.15
C SER A 215 4.93 5.91 27.40
N ARG A 216 5.24 6.99 28.13
CA ARG A 216 5.99 8.13 27.60
C ARG A 216 7.33 7.71 26.97
N GLU A 217 8.07 6.86 27.66
CA GLU A 217 9.41 6.43 27.23
C GLU A 217 9.35 5.57 25.97
N GLU A 218 8.39 4.65 25.89
CA GLU A 218 8.18 3.83 24.69
C GLU A 218 7.78 4.67 23.48
N ALA A 219 6.88 5.65 23.67
CA ALA A 219 6.47 6.55 22.59
C ALA A 219 7.64 7.42 22.09
N GLU A 220 8.49 7.93 22.99
CA GLU A 220 9.69 8.69 22.62
C GLU A 220 10.71 7.83 21.86
N LYS A 221 10.94 6.60 22.33
CA LYS A 221 11.82 5.63 21.67
C LYS A 221 11.33 5.30 20.26
N GLU A 222 10.04 5.03 20.11
CA GLU A 222 9.43 4.70 18.81
C GLU A 222 9.53 5.87 17.83
N SER A 223 9.19 7.08 18.31
CA SER A 223 9.31 8.32 17.54
C SER A 223 10.74 8.55 17.05
N LYS A 224 11.74 8.34 17.92
CA LYS A 224 13.16 8.45 17.57
C LYS A 224 13.57 7.40 16.54
N ARG A 225 13.17 6.15 16.72
CA ARG A 225 13.51 5.06 15.79
C ARG A 225 12.93 5.31 14.39
N TRP A 226 11.68 5.72 14.30
CA TRP A 226 11.05 6.03 13.01
C TRP A 226 11.69 7.22 12.34
N LYS A 227 12.08 8.25 13.11
CA LYS A 227 12.85 9.38 12.60
C LYS A 227 14.18 8.92 12.02
N GLU A 228 14.93 8.05 12.70
CA GLU A 228 16.21 7.52 12.20
C GLU A 228 16.04 6.82 10.85
N ILE A 229 15.05 5.95 10.71
CA ILE A 229 14.76 5.26 9.44
C ILE A 229 14.39 6.25 8.32
N ILE A 230 13.65 7.32 8.66
CA ILE A 230 13.28 8.35 7.70
C ILE A 230 14.49 9.25 7.36
N ASP A 231 15.41 9.50 8.30
CA ASP A 231 16.66 10.20 8.04
C ASP A 231 17.57 9.41 7.07
N ASP A 232 17.53 8.08 7.12
CA ASP A 232 18.25 7.21 6.18
C ASP A 232 17.76 7.40 4.73
N ILE A 233 16.48 7.75 4.51
CA ILE A 233 15.94 8.11 3.19
C ILE A 233 16.51 9.45 2.71
N GLU A 234 16.54 10.45 3.60
CA GLU A 234 17.05 11.80 3.30
C GLU A 234 18.56 11.79 3.05
N SER A 235 19.31 10.93 3.74
CA SER A 235 20.75 10.77 3.56
C SER A 235 21.14 9.69 2.54
N PHE A 236 20.17 9.00 1.95
CA PHE A 236 20.42 7.90 1.02
C PHE A 236 21.31 8.33 -0.15
N PRO A 237 22.37 7.57 -0.50
CA PRO A 237 23.38 8.01 -1.47
C PRO A 237 22.88 8.10 -2.91
N LYS A 238 21.69 7.57 -3.19
CA LYS A 238 21.05 7.57 -4.50
C LYS A 238 19.82 8.48 -4.48
N PRO A 239 19.45 9.13 -5.60
CA PRO A 239 18.22 9.91 -5.68
C PRO A 239 16.99 9.12 -5.27
N THR A 240 16.13 9.72 -4.43
CA THR A 240 14.88 9.13 -3.95
C THR A 240 13.65 9.92 -4.40
N ILE A 241 12.63 9.21 -4.84
CA ILE A 241 11.37 9.79 -5.33
C ILE A 241 10.21 9.23 -4.52
N ALA A 242 9.39 10.10 -3.94
CA ALA A 242 8.07 9.75 -3.43
C ALA A 242 7.04 9.85 -4.56
N ALA A 243 6.53 8.70 -5.01
CA ALA A 243 5.48 8.61 -6.01
C ALA A 243 4.10 8.48 -5.31
N ILE A 244 3.44 9.63 -5.13
CA ILE A 244 2.28 9.80 -4.27
C ILE A 244 0.96 9.65 -5.05
N LYS A 245 0.26 8.51 -4.86
CA LYS A 245 -1.13 8.32 -5.29
C LYS A 245 -2.09 8.34 -4.10
N GLY A 246 -3.14 9.16 -4.17
CA GLY A 246 -4.18 9.22 -3.13
C GLY A 246 -3.68 9.86 -1.83
N TYR A 247 -4.05 9.29 -0.68
CA TYR A 247 -3.69 9.85 0.62
C TYR A 247 -2.20 9.73 0.95
N CYS A 248 -1.58 10.84 1.37
CA CYS A 248 -0.24 10.92 1.95
C CYS A 248 -0.32 11.76 3.23
N LEU A 249 -0.56 11.09 4.36
CA LEU A 249 -0.92 11.75 5.61
C LEU A 249 0.03 11.35 6.73
N GLY A 250 0.26 12.30 7.63
CA GLY A 250 1.04 12.10 8.85
C GLY A 250 2.44 11.56 8.57
N CYS A 251 2.84 10.47 9.26
CA CYS A 251 4.10 9.78 9.00
C CYS A 251 4.28 9.33 7.53
N GLY A 252 3.19 9.08 6.78
CA GLY A 252 3.27 8.84 5.34
C GLY A 252 3.80 10.05 4.57
N LEU A 253 3.44 11.26 4.98
CA LEU A 253 4.02 12.50 4.46
C LEU A 253 5.41 12.76 5.03
N GLU A 254 5.75 12.29 6.23
CA GLU A 254 7.12 12.38 6.76
C GLU A 254 8.12 11.56 5.92
N ILE A 255 7.74 10.35 5.48
CA ILE A 255 8.51 9.55 4.50
C ILE A 255 8.67 10.33 3.18
N ALA A 256 7.58 10.91 2.66
CA ALA A 256 7.63 11.65 1.39
C ALA A 256 8.47 12.94 1.48
N LEU A 257 8.47 13.61 2.63
CA LEU A 257 9.28 14.79 2.91
C LEU A 257 10.78 14.47 2.97
N ALA A 258 11.16 13.25 3.34
CA ALA A 258 12.55 12.80 3.34
C ALA A 258 13.06 12.37 1.96
N CYS A 259 12.17 12.14 0.98
CA CYS A 259 12.60 11.89 -0.40
C CYS A 259 13.12 13.18 -1.05
N ASP A 260 14.03 13.05 -2.02
CA ASP A 260 14.56 14.21 -2.75
C ASP A 260 13.44 14.90 -3.57
N PHE A 261 12.62 14.08 -4.23
CA PHE A 261 11.53 14.55 -5.09
C PHE A 261 10.18 13.96 -4.68
N ARG A 262 9.12 14.76 -4.81
CA ARG A 262 7.72 14.34 -4.60
C ARG A 262 6.93 14.57 -5.87
N LEU A 263 6.43 13.49 -6.46
CA LEU A 263 5.54 13.51 -7.63
C LEU A 263 4.17 13.02 -7.19
N ALA A 264 3.14 13.86 -7.33
CA ALA A 264 1.81 13.54 -6.81
C ALA A 264 0.78 13.40 -7.93
N SER A 265 -0.10 12.40 -7.82
CA SER A 265 -1.28 12.29 -8.66
C SER A 265 -2.22 13.46 -8.35
N SER A 266 -2.92 14.03 -9.34
CA SER A 266 -3.82 15.18 -9.11
C SER A 266 -4.95 14.88 -8.12
N ASN A 267 -5.35 13.62 -7.99
CA ASN A 267 -6.32 13.18 -6.99
C ASN A 267 -5.73 12.93 -5.58
N SER A 268 -4.45 13.25 -5.36
CA SER A 268 -3.79 13.03 -4.07
C SER A 268 -4.19 14.09 -3.03
N ILE A 269 -4.22 13.66 -1.77
CA ILE A 269 -4.52 14.52 -0.62
C ILE A 269 -3.39 14.37 0.40
N LEU A 270 -2.77 15.51 0.75
CA LEU A 270 -1.58 15.57 1.59
C LEU A 270 -1.85 16.35 2.89
N GLY A 271 -1.16 16.00 3.97
CA GLY A 271 -1.21 16.79 5.20
C GLY A 271 -0.69 16.08 6.45
N GLN A 272 -0.57 16.83 7.55
CA GLN A 272 -0.13 16.35 8.87
C GLN A 272 -1.29 16.52 9.88
N PRO A 273 -2.27 15.58 9.92
CA PRO A 273 -3.48 15.74 10.72
C PRO A 273 -3.33 15.35 12.21
N GLU A 274 -2.12 15.08 12.69
CA GLU A 274 -1.78 14.59 14.03
C GLU A 274 -2.43 15.38 15.16
N ILE A 275 -2.53 16.70 15.01
CA ILE A 275 -3.12 17.60 16.02
C ILE A 275 -4.58 17.24 16.33
N ARG A 276 -5.29 16.62 15.39
CA ARG A 276 -6.68 16.15 15.57
C ARG A 276 -6.78 14.95 16.51
N LEU A 277 -5.67 14.25 16.74
CA LEU A 277 -5.54 13.17 17.71
C LEU A 277 -4.90 13.65 19.02
N GLY A 278 -4.62 14.95 19.16
CA GLY A 278 -3.85 15.50 20.27
C GLY A 278 -2.35 15.18 20.20
N LEU A 279 -1.84 14.83 19.01
CA LEU A 279 -0.44 14.52 18.76
C LEU A 279 0.24 15.62 17.93
N ILE A 280 1.56 15.51 17.79
CA ILE A 280 2.35 16.26 16.82
C ILE A 280 3.06 15.27 15.88
N PRO A 281 3.51 15.69 14.68
CA PRO A 281 4.36 14.84 13.85
C PRO A 281 5.64 14.45 14.61
N GLY A 282 5.92 13.15 14.67
CA GLY A 282 6.96 12.57 15.52
C GLY A 282 8.22 12.12 14.78
N ALA A 283 8.17 11.99 13.44
CA ALA A 283 9.28 11.47 12.64
C ALA A 283 9.90 12.51 11.70
N GLY A 284 9.93 13.77 12.16
CA GLY A 284 10.63 14.89 11.50
C GLY A 284 9.75 15.83 10.67
N GLY A 285 8.43 15.59 10.60
CA GLY A 285 7.48 16.42 9.85
C GLY A 285 7.44 17.87 10.31
N THR A 286 7.66 18.14 11.60
CA THR A 286 7.72 19.51 12.12
C THR A 286 8.91 20.31 11.58
N GLN A 287 10.00 19.64 11.20
CA GLN A 287 11.22 20.27 10.72
C GLN A 287 11.27 20.32 9.20
N ARG A 288 11.07 19.17 8.54
CA ARG A 288 11.15 19.09 7.06
C ARG A 288 10.09 19.92 6.37
N LEU A 289 8.87 19.96 6.90
CA LEU A 289 7.80 20.77 6.32
C LEU A 289 8.12 22.26 6.39
N VAL A 290 8.65 22.74 7.53
CA VAL A 290 9.04 24.15 7.68
C VAL A 290 10.14 24.54 6.70
N LYS A 291 11.15 23.68 6.51
CA LYS A 291 12.23 23.91 5.54
C LYS A 291 11.70 24.03 4.11
N LEU A 292 10.70 23.22 3.77
CA LEU A 292 10.20 23.13 2.40
C LEU A 292 9.19 24.23 2.01
N ILE A 293 8.24 24.54 2.89
CA ILE A 293 7.12 25.48 2.56
C ILE A 293 7.11 26.76 3.41
N GLY A 294 8.12 26.93 4.27
CA GLY A 294 8.25 28.07 5.17
C GLY A 294 7.37 27.97 6.42
N LEU A 295 7.76 28.74 7.45
CA LEU A 295 7.18 28.66 8.79
C LEU A 295 5.66 28.95 8.85
N GLY A 296 5.19 29.95 8.10
CA GLY A 296 3.79 30.38 8.13
C GLY A 296 2.84 29.28 7.63
N ARG A 297 3.11 28.76 6.42
CA ARG A 297 2.29 27.69 5.82
C ARG A 297 2.41 26.39 6.60
N ALA A 298 3.61 26.04 7.07
CA ALA A 298 3.79 24.87 7.92
C ALA A 298 2.95 24.95 9.20
N LYS A 299 2.93 26.10 9.89
CA LYS A 299 2.06 26.31 11.07
C LYS A 299 0.59 26.16 10.72
N GLU A 300 0.12 26.72 9.61
CA GLU A 300 -1.27 26.55 9.17
C GLU A 300 -1.63 25.07 9.00
N LEU A 301 -0.80 24.31 8.27
CA LEU A 301 -1.05 22.88 8.04
C LEU A 301 -1.02 22.07 9.33
N LEU A 302 0.01 22.28 10.17
CA LEU A 302 0.26 21.52 11.39
C LEU A 302 -0.74 21.84 12.50
N MET A 303 -1.02 23.13 12.76
CA MET A 303 -1.88 23.54 13.86
C MET A 303 -3.37 23.34 13.56
N LEU A 304 -3.78 23.43 12.29
CA LEU A 304 -5.17 23.15 11.88
C LEU A 304 -5.38 21.66 11.52
N GLY A 305 -4.30 20.88 11.42
CA GLY A 305 -4.34 19.53 10.86
C GLY A 305 -5.00 19.52 9.48
N LYS A 306 -4.67 20.51 8.65
CA LYS A 306 -5.32 20.76 7.36
C LYS A 306 -4.81 19.74 6.34
N LYS A 307 -5.75 19.21 5.55
CA LYS A 307 -5.45 18.41 4.36
C LYS A 307 -5.55 19.32 3.13
N ILE A 308 -4.64 19.16 2.18
CA ILE A 308 -4.58 19.95 0.95
C ILE A 308 -4.57 19.05 -0.28
N SER A 309 -5.02 19.57 -1.41
CA SER A 309 -4.95 18.86 -2.69
C SER A 309 -3.51 18.84 -3.23
N ALA A 310 -3.27 18.02 -4.25
CA ALA A 310 -1.98 17.97 -4.93
C ALA A 310 -1.60 19.32 -5.56
N GLU A 311 -2.55 20.03 -6.17
CA GLU A 311 -2.33 21.34 -6.81
C GLU A 311 -1.93 22.40 -5.79
N GLU A 312 -2.59 22.41 -4.63
CA GLU A 312 -2.20 23.31 -3.55
C GLU A 312 -0.81 22.96 -3.01
N ALA A 313 -0.51 21.65 -2.88
CA ALA A 313 0.81 21.19 -2.46
C ALA A 313 1.91 21.62 -3.43
N GLU A 314 1.70 21.56 -4.74
CA GLU A 314 2.63 22.09 -5.74
C GLU A 314 2.78 23.60 -5.66
N ARG A 315 1.66 24.34 -5.58
CA ARG A 315 1.65 25.81 -5.48
C ARG A 315 2.47 26.33 -4.29
N ILE A 316 2.49 25.59 -3.19
CA ILE A 316 3.24 25.97 -1.99
C ILE A 316 4.67 25.43 -1.93
N GLY A 317 5.08 24.61 -2.89
CA GLY A 317 6.41 23.99 -2.96
C GLY A 317 6.56 22.67 -2.19
N LEU A 318 5.46 22.09 -1.69
CA LEU A 318 5.48 20.78 -1.02
C LEU A 318 5.72 19.64 -2.02
N VAL A 319 5.17 19.75 -3.23
CA VAL A 319 5.28 18.74 -4.29
C VAL A 319 5.99 19.36 -5.50
N ASN A 320 6.85 18.59 -6.16
CA ASN A 320 7.61 19.05 -7.33
C ASN A 320 6.78 19.04 -8.61
N MET A 321 5.84 18.10 -8.73
CA MET A 321 5.02 17.93 -9.93
C MET A 321 3.68 17.26 -9.60
N VAL A 322 2.59 17.81 -10.14
CA VAL A 322 1.28 17.16 -10.17
C VAL A 322 1.03 16.50 -11.52
N ILE A 323 0.60 15.23 -11.50
CA ILE A 323 0.45 14.40 -12.69
C ILE A 323 -0.97 13.82 -12.74
N PRO A 324 -1.65 13.80 -13.90
CA PRO A 324 -2.93 13.10 -14.04
C PRO A 324 -2.83 11.59 -13.69
N PRO A 325 -3.84 10.98 -13.03
CA PRO A 325 -3.78 9.59 -12.59
C PRO A 325 -3.47 8.57 -13.70
N GLU A 326 -3.95 8.83 -14.91
CA GLU A 326 -3.77 8.03 -16.12
C GLU A 326 -2.31 8.01 -16.62
N ASP A 327 -1.60 9.13 -16.47
CA ASP A 327 -0.21 9.32 -16.90
C ASP A 327 0.80 8.97 -15.79
N PHE A 328 0.33 8.75 -14.56
CA PHE A 328 1.16 8.83 -13.38
C PHE A 328 2.33 7.84 -13.38
N ASP A 329 2.06 6.56 -13.65
CA ASP A 329 3.12 5.54 -13.57
C ASP A 329 4.19 5.76 -14.66
N GLU A 330 3.78 6.13 -15.87
CA GLU A 330 4.68 6.42 -16.99
C GLU A 330 5.55 7.65 -16.69
N ARG A 331 4.97 8.75 -16.20
CA ARG A 331 5.73 9.97 -15.91
C ARG A 331 6.68 9.82 -14.72
N VAL A 332 6.29 9.07 -13.68
CA VAL A 332 7.20 8.77 -12.57
C VAL A 332 8.38 7.94 -13.07
N GLU A 333 8.12 6.91 -13.89
CA GLU A 333 9.18 6.10 -14.47
C GLU A 333 10.10 6.92 -15.38
N GLY A 334 9.55 7.77 -16.25
CA GLY A 334 10.33 8.66 -17.12
C GLY A 334 11.21 9.66 -16.33
N PHE A 335 10.68 10.23 -15.25
CA PHE A 335 11.44 11.10 -14.36
C PHE A 335 12.58 10.35 -13.67
N ALA A 336 12.31 9.14 -13.16
CA ALA A 336 13.31 8.28 -12.53
C ALA A 336 14.39 7.83 -13.53
N LEU A 337 14.02 7.50 -14.77
CA LEU A 337 14.99 7.16 -15.83
C LEU A 337 15.87 8.34 -16.20
N THR A 338 15.30 9.55 -16.27
CA THR A 338 16.07 10.78 -16.52
C THR A 338 17.11 11.03 -15.41
N LEU A 339 16.74 10.82 -14.14
CA LEU A 339 17.69 10.86 -13.03
C LEU A 339 18.72 9.73 -13.12
N ALA A 340 18.33 8.53 -13.51
CA ALA A 340 19.25 7.39 -13.62
C ALA A 340 20.38 7.59 -14.65
N GLU A 341 20.15 8.44 -15.67
CA GLU A 341 21.16 8.82 -16.66
C GLU A 341 22.29 9.69 -16.07
N GLY A 342 22.13 10.25 -14.87
CA GLY A 342 23.11 11.16 -14.27
C GLY A 342 24.31 10.49 -13.55
N PRO A 343 25.29 11.30 -13.12
CA PRO A 343 26.53 10.85 -12.49
C PRO A 343 26.33 10.49 -10.99
N PRO A 344 26.46 9.21 -10.57
CA PRO A 344 26.10 8.77 -9.22
C PRO A 344 26.91 9.43 -8.12
N ILE A 345 28.24 9.48 -8.31
CA ILE A 345 29.15 10.04 -7.30
C ILE A 345 28.84 11.53 -7.11
N ALA A 346 28.60 12.26 -8.20
CA ALA A 346 28.25 13.67 -8.13
C ALA A 346 26.86 13.90 -7.55
N PHE A 347 25.87 13.05 -7.82
CA PHE A 347 24.56 13.16 -7.16
C PHE A 347 24.64 12.92 -5.67
N ASN A 348 25.39 11.90 -5.22
CA ASN A 348 25.58 11.64 -3.80
C ASN A 348 26.20 12.86 -3.09
N LEU A 349 27.32 13.38 -3.63
CA LEU A 349 27.99 14.54 -3.08
C LEU A 349 27.15 15.81 -3.14
N LEU A 350 26.43 16.04 -4.24
CA LEU A 350 25.50 17.17 -4.40
C LEU A 350 24.38 17.12 -3.36
N LYS A 351 23.76 15.94 -3.19
CA LYS A 351 22.69 15.73 -2.21
C LYS A 351 23.17 16.00 -0.79
N GLN A 352 24.35 15.49 -0.41
CA GLN A 352 24.95 15.79 0.88
C GLN A 352 25.17 17.30 1.07
N ALA A 353 25.72 17.99 0.08
CA ALA A 353 25.95 19.44 0.15
C ALA A 353 24.65 20.23 0.33
N ILE A 354 23.60 19.89 -0.44
CA ILE A 354 22.30 20.55 -0.36
C ILE A 354 21.61 20.28 0.99
N ASN A 355 21.68 19.07 1.53
CA ASN A 355 21.04 18.72 2.80
C ASN A 355 21.67 19.43 4.01
N LEU A 356 22.92 19.89 3.90
CA LEU A 356 23.53 20.77 4.90
C LEU A 356 22.88 22.16 4.92
N ALA A 357 22.31 22.61 3.79
CA ALA A 357 21.67 23.92 3.68
C ALA A 357 20.45 24.00 4.61
N GLY A 358 20.45 25.02 5.48
CA GLY A 358 19.36 25.25 6.45
C GLY A 358 19.39 24.33 7.68
N SER A 359 20.35 23.42 7.79
CA SER A 359 20.59 22.58 8.98
C SER A 359 21.81 23.03 9.78
N TYR A 360 22.81 23.59 9.09
CA TYR A 360 24.10 24.00 9.66
C TYR A 360 24.40 25.47 9.35
N ARG A 361 25.54 25.94 9.87
CA ARG A 361 26.09 27.23 9.47
C ARG A 361 26.41 27.19 7.99
N ILE A 362 26.14 28.29 7.30
CA ILE A 362 26.37 28.38 5.85
C ILE A 362 27.85 28.12 5.49
N GLU A 363 28.78 28.47 6.38
CA GLU A 363 30.21 28.22 6.17
C GLU A 363 30.57 26.72 6.15
N ASP A 364 29.87 25.89 6.93
CA ASP A 364 30.10 24.44 6.92
C ASP A 364 29.63 23.84 5.58
N GLY A 365 28.52 24.34 5.04
CA GLY A 365 28.03 23.99 3.71
C GLY A 365 29.03 24.34 2.61
N TYR A 366 29.56 25.58 2.59
CA TYR A 366 30.54 26.00 1.60
C TYR A 366 31.86 25.22 1.67
N ARG A 367 32.30 24.86 2.87
CA ARG A 367 33.49 24.01 3.06
C ARG A 367 33.28 22.63 2.46
N PHE A 368 32.15 22.00 2.78
CA PHE A 368 31.80 20.69 2.21
C PHE A 368 31.65 20.77 0.68
N GLU A 369 30.96 21.78 0.17
CA GLU A 369 30.78 22.00 -1.27
C GLU A 369 32.13 22.08 -2.01
N SER A 370 33.07 22.88 -1.49
CA SER A 370 34.40 23.03 -2.09
C SER A 370 35.18 21.71 -2.10
N GLU A 371 35.13 20.95 -1.01
CA GLU A 371 35.78 19.64 -0.91
C GLU A 371 35.15 18.60 -1.84
N ALA A 372 33.82 18.50 -1.83
CA ALA A 372 33.04 17.64 -2.71
C ALA A 372 33.32 17.94 -4.19
N PHE A 373 33.36 19.22 -4.57
CA PHE A 373 33.70 19.64 -5.92
C PHE A 373 35.10 19.19 -6.33
N GLY A 374 36.10 19.33 -5.45
CA GLY A 374 37.46 18.85 -5.69
C GLY A 374 37.52 17.33 -5.89
N ARG A 375 36.83 16.55 -5.05
CA ARG A 375 36.77 15.08 -5.15
C ARG A 375 36.26 14.60 -6.52
N LEU A 376 35.35 15.34 -7.16
CA LEU A 376 34.82 14.96 -8.48
C LEU A 376 35.87 14.95 -9.59
N PHE A 377 36.99 15.68 -9.44
CA PHE A 377 38.08 15.69 -10.41
C PHE A 377 38.85 14.36 -10.48
N GLU A 378 38.64 13.48 -9.51
CA GLU A 378 39.24 12.15 -9.48
C GLU A 378 38.40 11.10 -10.23
N THR A 379 37.13 11.41 -10.53
CA THR A 379 36.17 10.46 -11.15
C THR A 379 36.37 10.31 -12.65
N GLU A 380 36.08 9.11 -13.17
CA GLU A 380 35.95 8.85 -14.60
C GLU A 380 34.74 9.59 -15.18
N ASP A 381 33.67 9.73 -14.38
CA ASP A 381 32.43 10.37 -14.81
C ASP A 381 32.61 11.85 -15.16
N LEU A 382 33.46 12.60 -14.45
CA LEU A 382 33.77 13.98 -14.82
C LEU A 382 34.44 14.05 -16.20
N ARG A 383 35.42 13.17 -16.47
CA ARG A 383 36.12 13.12 -17.77
C ARG A 383 35.14 12.79 -18.89
N GLU A 384 34.31 11.78 -18.70
CA GLU A 384 33.25 11.40 -19.63
C GLU A 384 32.27 12.55 -19.90
N GLY A 385 31.86 13.29 -18.86
CA GLY A 385 30.98 14.45 -18.99
C GLY A 385 31.58 15.56 -19.85
N ILE A 386 32.85 15.90 -19.60
CA ILE A 386 33.59 16.90 -20.39
C ILE A 386 33.75 16.45 -21.84
N ASP A 387 34.20 15.21 -22.06
CA ASP A 387 34.41 14.66 -23.40
C ASP A 387 33.11 14.58 -24.20
N ALA A 388 32.02 14.15 -23.55
CA ALA A 388 30.69 14.09 -24.16
C ALA A 388 30.19 15.47 -24.56
N PHE A 389 30.38 16.47 -23.70
CA PHE A 389 30.01 17.86 -23.97
C PHE A 389 30.78 18.44 -25.16
N LEU A 390 32.12 18.29 -25.16
CA LEU A 390 32.97 18.76 -26.26
C LEU A 390 32.65 18.06 -27.59
N SER A 391 32.29 16.77 -27.52
CA SER A 391 31.93 15.94 -28.69
C SER A 391 30.45 16.01 -29.07
N LYS A 392 29.63 16.84 -28.40
CA LYS A 392 28.17 16.97 -28.62
C LYS A 392 27.40 15.64 -28.63
N ARG A 393 27.78 14.72 -27.74
CA ARG A 393 27.10 13.43 -27.53
C ARG A 393 26.51 13.36 -26.12
N ARG A 394 25.60 12.41 -25.89
CA ARG A 394 25.13 12.12 -24.53
C ARG A 394 26.24 11.44 -23.71
N PRO A 395 26.46 11.84 -22.45
CA PRO A 395 27.40 11.17 -21.57
C PRO A 395 26.87 9.80 -21.12
N ARG A 396 27.78 8.93 -20.69
CA ARG A 396 27.48 7.62 -20.11
C ARG A 396 28.22 7.44 -18.78
N PHE A 397 27.58 7.87 -17.71
CA PHE A 397 28.18 7.83 -16.38
C PHE A 397 28.13 6.44 -15.75
N LYS A 398 29.28 5.96 -15.28
CA LYS A 398 29.47 4.62 -14.69
C LYS A 398 29.55 4.61 -13.17
N GLY A 399 29.71 5.78 -12.53
CA GLY A 399 29.90 5.87 -11.09
C GLY A 399 31.26 5.38 -10.62
N ARG A 400 32.33 5.78 -11.32
CA ARG A 400 33.72 5.41 -11.02
C ARG A 400 34.63 6.62 -10.91
#